data_AF-A0A422PI54-F1
#
_entry.id   AF-A0A422PI54-F1
#
_cell.length_a   1.000
_cell.length_b   1.000
_cell.length_c   1.000
_cell.angle_alpha   90.00
_cell.angle_beta   90.00
_cell.angle_gamma   90.00
#
_symmetry.space_group_name_H-M   'P 1'
#
loop_
_entity.id
_entity.type
_entity.pdbx_description
1 polymer ?
#
loop_
_entity_poly.entity_id
_entity_poly.type
_entity_poly.pdbx_seq_one_letter_code
_entity_poly.pdbx_strand_id
1 'polypeptide(L)'
;MVSIGPAVVVPILGICGLLLLLIVAVLIYYCCQLRRRSVPGKYHMYPGFTRRHAFELSCSPAPGVHQSPLEVKLQCLQQQPCDILLDVQYMPGPATATSGGPGAGHTARLLGTDECYGEHFMLYTEPLEFIDPGSYAIYAYAVYPTLRVVGSVHQFCFEVVEEGRAAPRVEAQEPQQVSVTIQRDGRASPSFAAPGCPTRPLPPRIIPEKGEVTTFTPITIALNEGSTTPDQVRYSVDGAHPSLLYTGPFTLSLPPFNAEDAGGGTPVVVRALTVAAHDGSLTSDITEACLTVYRAGHSFLDPNIPAPVARIRAVEAELYFDESRRPPNTQIIYQLVYIGEARQKAKFSRRKGVVYAGVPIPLREDVAFVYAWTVKGDNHGNDLLDPSTDQRGHQRARSSAAVYDCTRATSWNRGPREEDAGGGLPPPFICVRCKEMVVFFEDPPAGGIVCYTLDGTEPAQPDTATTAIHMAGIGLNGAVQLPRSHQKAVALGTHIYRENQPIHVTLLRTEQVVLTARTFIPVVDPAANSAVTGYRFGERFSRGFSTK
;
A
#
# COMPACT_ATOMS: atom_id res chain seq x y z
N MET A 1 38.92 -61.42 35.20
CA MET A 1 37.90 -60.84 34.29
C MET A 1 36.54 -61.22 34.85
N VAL A 2 35.80 -60.27 35.43
CA VAL A 2 34.49 -60.54 36.03
C VAL A 2 33.46 -60.53 34.91
N SER A 3 32.91 -61.70 34.60
CA SER A 3 31.81 -61.88 33.64
C SER A 3 30.53 -61.34 34.26
N ILE A 4 30.03 -60.22 33.74
CA ILE A 4 28.73 -59.67 34.13
C ILE A 4 27.66 -60.57 33.50
N GLY A 5 26.98 -61.34 34.35
CA GLY A 5 25.95 -62.27 33.91
C GLY A 5 24.76 -61.55 33.25
N PRO A 6 24.03 -62.25 32.36
CA PRO A 6 22.88 -61.69 31.63
C PRO A 6 21.79 -61.13 32.55
N ALA A 7 21.72 -61.62 33.79
CA ALA A 7 20.81 -61.11 34.83
C ALA A 7 20.97 -59.61 35.15
N VAL A 8 22.16 -59.04 34.93
CA VAL A 8 22.44 -57.61 35.17
C VAL A 8 22.30 -56.79 33.89
N VAL A 9 22.60 -57.38 32.73
CA VAL A 9 22.57 -56.68 31.44
C VAL A 9 21.13 -56.41 30.98
N VAL A 10 20.23 -57.37 31.16
CA VAL A 10 18.82 -57.25 30.75
C VAL A 10 18.08 -56.08 31.43
N PRO A 11 18.15 -55.88 32.77
CA PRO A 11 17.47 -54.75 33.40
C PRO A 11 18.09 -53.40 33.01
N ILE A 12 19.41 -53.33 32.80
CA ILE A 12 20.07 -52.11 32.34
C ILE A 12 19.58 -51.72 30.95
N LEU A 13 19.49 -52.67 30.02
CA LEU A 13 18.95 -52.41 28.68
C LEU A 13 17.47 -52.00 28.72
N GLY A 14 16.68 -52.58 29.63
CA GLY A 14 15.30 -52.18 29.87
C GLY A 14 15.15 -50.73 30.32
N ILE A 15 15.98 -50.30 31.29
CA ILE A 15 16.00 -48.91 31.78
C ILE A 15 16.44 -47.95 30.66
N CYS A 16 17.49 -48.29 29.91
CA CYS A 16 17.95 -47.49 28.78
C CYS A 16 16.88 -47.34 27.68
N GLY A 17 16.16 -48.42 27.36
CA GLY A 17 15.06 -48.39 26.40
C GLY A 17 13.91 -47.48 26.84
N LEU A 18 13.53 -47.54 28.12
CA LEU A 18 12.48 -46.70 28.69
C LEU A 18 12.89 -45.21 28.71
N LEU A 19 14.15 -44.93 29.05
CA LEU A 19 14.70 -43.58 29.02
C LEU A 19 14.70 -42.99 27.61
N LEU A 20 15.09 -43.79 26.60
CA LEU A 20 15.09 -43.38 25.20
C LEU A 20 13.67 -43.06 24.71
N LEU A 21 12.69 -43.89 25.07
CA LEU A 21 11.28 -43.67 24.74
C LEU A 21 10.74 -42.36 25.34
N LEU A 22 11.15 -42.05 26.57
CA LEU A 22 10.79 -40.81 27.27
C LEU A 22 11.42 -39.57 26.60
N ILE A 23 12.69 -39.65 26.19
CA ILE A 23 13.37 -38.59 25.44
C ILE A 23 12.67 -38.35 24.09
N VAL A 24 12.30 -39.40 23.36
CA VAL A 24 11.58 -39.29 22.09
C VAL A 24 10.20 -38.65 22.31
N ALA A 25 9.46 -39.03 23.35
CA ALA A 25 8.18 -38.42 23.67
C ALA A 25 8.30 -36.92 24.00
N VAL A 26 9.34 -36.52 24.74
CA VAL A 26 9.62 -35.10 25.04
C VAL A 26 10.01 -34.33 23.77
N LEU A 27 10.81 -34.91 22.89
CA LEU A 27 11.16 -34.31 21.60
C LEU A 27 9.93 -34.14 20.71
N ILE A 28 9.05 -35.14 20.62
CA ILE A 28 7.80 -35.04 19.87
C ILE A 28 6.91 -33.95 20.47
N TYR A 29 6.76 -33.90 21.79
CA TYR A 29 6.00 -32.85 22.48
C TYR A 29 6.58 -31.45 22.20
N TYR A 30 7.91 -31.30 22.24
CA TYR A 30 8.59 -30.04 21.95
C TYR A 30 8.43 -29.63 20.48
N CYS A 31 8.53 -30.57 19.53
CA CYS A 31 8.26 -30.35 18.11
C CYS A 31 6.80 -29.98 17.84
N CYS A 32 5.84 -30.60 18.53
CA CYS A 32 4.43 -30.24 18.46
C CYS A 32 4.17 -28.85 19.04
N GLN A 33 4.84 -28.47 20.14
CA GLN A 33 4.76 -27.13 20.71
C GLN A 33 5.42 -26.05 19.83
N LEU A 34 6.54 -26.37 19.19
CA LEU A 34 7.19 -25.50 18.20
C LEU A 34 6.30 -25.29 16.97
N ARG A 35 5.66 -26.35 16.46
CA ARG A 35 4.67 -26.25 15.37
C ARG A 35 3.42 -25.48 15.77
N ARG A 36 2.95 -25.58 17.03
CA ARG A 36 1.85 -24.75 17.53
C ARG A 36 2.24 -23.29 17.77
N ARG A 37 3.51 -23.01 18.03
CA ARG A 37 4.03 -21.64 18.18
C ARG A 37 4.34 -20.95 16.85
N SER A 38 4.44 -21.67 15.73
CA SER A 38 4.47 -21.07 14.39
C SER A 38 3.06 -20.82 13.88
N VAL A 39 2.32 -19.93 14.54
CA VAL A 39 1.26 -19.18 13.85
C VAL A 39 1.99 -18.02 13.17
N PRO A 40 2.13 -18.01 11.83
CA PRO A 40 2.70 -16.89 11.12
C PRO A 40 1.70 -15.72 11.17
N GLY A 41 2.20 -14.50 11.32
CA GLY A 41 1.36 -13.30 11.43
C GLY A 41 1.38 -12.68 12.81
N LYS A 42 2.55 -12.31 13.32
CA LYS A 42 2.64 -11.35 14.43
C LYS A 42 2.69 -9.94 13.86
N TYR A 43 1.53 -9.28 13.85
CA TYR A 43 1.47 -7.82 13.78
C TYR A 43 1.97 -7.26 15.11
N HIS A 44 2.98 -6.39 15.09
CA HIS A 44 3.56 -5.83 16.30
C HIS A 44 2.63 -4.85 17.06
N MET A 45 1.53 -4.39 16.44
CA MET A 45 0.56 -3.48 17.08
C MET A 45 -0.54 -4.17 17.90
N TYR A 46 -0.95 -5.40 17.57
CA TYR A 46 -2.00 -6.14 18.29
C TYR A 46 -1.57 -7.59 18.61
N PRO A 47 -0.77 -7.79 19.69
CA PRO A 47 -0.30 -9.11 20.08
C PRO A 47 -1.48 -10.06 20.35
N GLY A 48 -1.56 -11.16 19.60
CA GLY A 48 -2.57 -12.20 19.80
C GLY A 48 -3.88 -11.98 19.02
N PHE A 49 -3.93 -11.01 18.10
CA PHE A 49 -5.02 -10.83 17.15
C PHE A 49 -4.69 -11.44 15.78
N THR A 50 -5.69 -11.99 15.09
CA THR A 50 -5.58 -12.49 13.71
C THR A 50 -6.13 -11.48 12.71
N ARG A 51 -5.57 -11.42 11.49
CA ARG A 51 -6.04 -10.48 10.46
C ARG A 51 -7.15 -11.11 9.62
N ARG A 52 -8.17 -10.30 9.32
CA ARG A 52 -9.23 -10.64 8.37
C ARG A 52 -9.10 -9.74 7.15
N HIS A 53 -8.96 -10.34 5.97
CA HIS A 53 -8.77 -9.64 4.70
C HIS A 53 -10.09 -9.16 4.07
N ALA A 54 -11.11 -8.86 4.88
CA ALA A 54 -12.41 -8.41 4.39
C ALA A 54 -12.53 -6.89 4.53
N PHE A 55 -13.08 -6.24 3.50
CA PHE A 55 -13.50 -4.85 3.57
C PHE A 55 -14.88 -4.79 4.26
N GLU A 56 -14.93 -4.20 5.45
CA GLU A 56 -16.09 -4.24 6.34
C GLU A 56 -16.55 -2.88 6.84
N LEU A 57 -15.82 -1.80 6.57
CA LEU A 57 -16.25 -0.44 6.85
C LEU A 57 -16.91 0.23 5.65
N SER A 58 -17.99 0.95 5.90
CA SER A 58 -18.63 1.89 4.99
C SER A 58 -18.64 3.29 5.60
N CYS A 59 -18.83 4.32 4.76
CA CYS A 59 -19.00 5.69 5.20
C CYS A 59 -20.27 6.30 4.60
N SER A 60 -20.86 7.26 5.32
CA SER A 60 -22.01 8.06 4.92
C SER A 60 -21.74 9.52 5.26
N PRO A 61 -21.70 10.44 4.29
CA PRO A 61 -21.93 10.24 2.86
C PRO A 61 -20.77 9.47 2.19
N ALA A 62 -21.02 8.99 0.97
CA ALA A 62 -20.01 8.27 0.19
C ALA A 62 -18.80 9.16 -0.15
N PRO A 63 -17.60 8.58 -0.35
CA PRO A 63 -16.40 9.34 -0.74
C PRO A 63 -16.65 10.11 -2.04
N GLY A 64 -16.26 11.38 -2.09
CA GLY A 64 -16.56 12.26 -3.22
C GLY A 64 -16.45 13.74 -2.89
N VAL A 65 -17.06 14.58 -3.73
CA VAL A 65 -17.05 16.04 -3.59
C VAL A 65 -18.28 16.51 -2.82
N HIS A 66 -18.09 17.30 -1.77
CA HIS A 66 -19.13 17.75 -0.84
C HIS A 66 -18.95 19.21 -0.44
N GLN A 67 -19.98 19.82 0.17
CA GLN A 67 -19.91 21.19 0.68
C GLN A 67 -19.41 21.21 2.12
N SER A 68 -18.66 22.25 2.49
CA SER A 68 -18.39 22.56 3.90
C SER A 68 -19.64 23.19 4.56
N PRO A 69 -19.96 22.85 5.83
CA PRO A 69 -19.35 21.78 6.63
C PRO A 69 -19.90 20.39 6.23
N LEU A 70 -19.02 19.37 6.19
CA LEU A 70 -19.40 17.99 5.88
C LEU A 70 -19.33 17.09 7.11
N GLU A 71 -20.44 16.44 7.46
CA GLU A 71 -20.46 15.39 8.50
C GLU A 71 -20.29 14.00 7.86
N VAL A 72 -19.25 13.25 8.26
CA VAL A 72 -18.93 11.90 7.78
C VAL A 72 -19.10 10.87 8.91
N LYS A 73 -19.97 9.89 8.69
CA LYS A 73 -20.23 8.76 9.59
C LYS A 73 -19.58 7.49 9.06
N LEU A 74 -18.78 6.83 9.89
CA LEU A 74 -18.26 5.48 9.60
C LEU A 74 -19.15 4.42 10.25
N GLN A 75 -19.42 3.35 9.51
CA GLN A 75 -20.21 2.21 9.98
C GLN A 75 -19.52 0.89 9.63
N CYS A 76 -19.67 -0.10 10.50
CA CYS A 76 -19.28 -1.47 10.18
C CYS A 76 -20.46 -2.21 9.55
N LEU A 77 -20.22 -2.87 8.43
CA LEU A 77 -21.21 -3.66 7.70
C LEU A 77 -21.58 -4.96 8.43
N GLN A 78 -20.80 -5.36 9.44
CA GLN A 78 -21.07 -6.55 10.24
C GLN A 78 -21.83 -6.20 11.52
N GLN A 79 -22.81 -7.02 11.89
CA GLN A 79 -23.63 -6.82 13.09
C GLN A 79 -22.89 -7.10 14.42
N GLN A 80 -21.60 -7.40 14.37
CA GLN A 80 -20.80 -7.70 15.57
C GLN A 80 -20.22 -6.43 16.16
N PRO A 81 -20.15 -6.30 17.50
CA PRO A 81 -19.56 -5.13 18.13
C PRO A 81 -18.06 -5.05 17.80
N CYS A 82 -17.66 -3.93 17.21
CA CYS A 82 -16.28 -3.63 16.84
C CYS A 82 -15.91 -2.20 17.22
N ASP A 83 -14.63 -2.00 17.52
CA ASP A 83 -14.04 -0.67 17.65
C ASP A 83 -13.51 -0.24 16.28
N ILE A 84 -13.81 0.98 15.86
CA ILE A 84 -13.28 1.54 14.60
C ILE A 84 -12.14 2.48 14.96
N LEU A 85 -10.97 2.23 14.37
CA LEU A 85 -9.77 3.03 14.57
C LEU A 85 -9.49 3.80 13.27
N LEU A 86 -9.29 5.11 13.34
CA LEU A 86 -9.08 5.96 12.16
C LEU A 86 -7.95 6.99 12.27
N ASP A 87 -7.43 7.42 11.13
CA ASP A 87 -6.50 8.55 10.94
C ASP A 87 -7.05 9.44 9.80
N VAL A 88 -6.94 10.76 9.94
CA VAL A 88 -7.48 11.72 8.96
C VAL A 88 -6.37 12.65 8.49
N GLN A 89 -6.13 12.69 7.18
CA GLN A 89 -5.20 13.60 6.54
C GLN A 89 -5.96 14.71 5.82
N TYR A 90 -5.54 15.96 6.03
CA TYR A 90 -6.12 17.15 5.39
C TYR A 90 -5.10 17.85 4.49
N MET A 91 -5.51 18.18 3.27
CA MET A 91 -4.74 18.96 2.29
C MET A 91 -5.57 20.20 1.91
N PRO A 92 -5.11 21.43 2.23
CA PRO A 92 -5.86 22.64 1.93
C PRO A 92 -5.98 22.90 0.42
N GLY A 93 -7.12 23.44 -0.01
CA GLY A 93 -7.39 23.73 -1.43
C GLY A 93 -6.58 24.91 -2.00
N PRO A 94 -6.51 25.05 -3.33
CA PRO A 94 -5.73 26.11 -4.00
C PRO A 94 -6.27 27.54 -3.75
N ALA A 95 -7.51 27.70 -3.28
CA ALA A 95 -8.12 29.00 -3.02
C ALA A 95 -7.76 29.61 -1.64
N THR A 96 -7.32 28.79 -0.68
CA THR A 96 -6.98 29.23 0.69
C THR A 96 -5.52 29.64 0.87
N ALA A 97 -4.67 29.52 -0.15
CA ALA A 97 -3.24 29.82 -0.07
C ALA A 97 -2.87 31.32 -0.17
N THR A 98 -3.85 32.23 -0.38
CA THR A 98 -3.60 33.65 -0.71
C THR A 98 -3.97 34.66 0.39
N SER A 99 -4.41 34.25 1.58
CA SER A 99 -4.55 35.17 2.72
C SER A 99 -3.53 34.82 3.81
N GLY A 100 -2.71 35.80 4.19
CA GLY A 100 -1.38 35.60 4.77
C GLY A 100 -1.28 35.37 6.28
N GLY A 101 -0.21 34.68 6.67
CA GLY A 101 0.30 34.57 8.04
C GLY A 101 1.55 33.66 8.06
N PRO A 102 2.70 34.08 8.64
CA PRO A 102 3.95 33.34 8.57
C PRO A 102 3.94 32.19 9.58
N GLY A 103 3.54 31.01 9.14
CA GLY A 103 3.60 29.83 9.99
C GLY A 103 2.78 28.67 9.48
N ALA A 104 3.37 27.87 8.59
CA ALA A 104 3.19 26.42 8.47
C ALA A 104 3.80 25.99 7.14
N GLY A 105 5.10 25.72 7.17
CA GLY A 105 5.73 25.01 6.06
C GLY A 105 5.25 23.58 6.08
N HIS A 106 4.47 23.17 5.08
CA HIS A 106 4.44 21.78 4.60
C HIS A 106 4.36 21.81 3.07
N THR A 107 5.55 21.88 2.49
CA THR A 107 5.90 21.37 1.18
C THR A 107 5.14 20.07 0.89
N ALA A 108 4.48 20.03 -0.26
CA ALA A 108 3.89 18.84 -0.83
C ALA A 108 4.85 17.65 -0.64
N ARG A 109 4.41 16.68 0.17
CA ARG A 109 5.14 15.45 0.39
C ARG A 109 4.25 14.32 -0.10
N LEU A 110 4.59 13.82 -1.29
CA LEU A 110 4.15 12.52 -1.75
C LEU A 110 4.75 11.48 -0.77
N LEU A 111 3.89 10.90 0.06
CA LEU A 111 4.11 9.73 0.92
C LEU A 111 2.72 9.10 1.09
N GLY A 112 2.45 7.83 0.83
CA GLY A 112 3.25 6.72 0.34
C GLY A 112 2.31 5.52 0.30
N THR A 113 2.47 4.65 -0.69
CA THR A 113 2.13 3.23 -0.50
C THR A 113 3.11 2.68 0.54
N ASP A 114 2.57 2.19 1.67
CA ASP A 114 3.28 1.43 2.71
C ASP A 114 4.45 2.11 3.44
N GLU A 115 4.29 3.36 3.88
CA GLU A 115 5.20 3.94 4.88
C GLU A 115 4.43 4.38 6.13
N CYS A 116 4.47 3.51 7.14
CA CYS A 116 4.14 3.82 8.53
C CYS A 116 2.67 4.20 8.75
N TYR A 117 1.83 3.23 9.09
CA TYR A 117 0.61 3.49 9.85
C TYR A 117 0.98 4.41 11.02
N GLY A 118 0.50 5.66 10.97
CA GLY A 118 0.79 6.69 11.96
C GLY A 118 0.47 6.17 13.35
N GLU A 119 1.30 6.53 14.33
CA GLU A 119 1.17 6.04 15.71
C GLU A 119 -0.11 6.49 16.45
N HIS A 120 -1.10 7.04 15.73
CA HIS A 120 -2.21 7.82 16.29
C HIS A 120 -3.53 7.51 15.57
N PHE A 121 -3.86 6.22 15.38
CA PHE A 121 -5.25 5.90 15.07
C PHE A 121 -6.12 6.24 16.28
N MET A 122 -7.08 7.12 16.08
CA MET A 122 -8.04 7.53 17.09
C MET A 122 -9.23 6.59 17.10
N LEU A 123 -9.78 6.34 18.29
CA LEU A 123 -11.04 5.62 18.42
C LEU A 123 -12.17 6.48 17.88
N TYR A 124 -12.82 5.99 16.83
CA TYR A 124 -14.02 6.59 16.30
C TYR A 124 -15.17 6.39 17.28
N THR A 125 -15.64 7.49 17.85
CA THR A 125 -16.75 7.51 18.83
C THR A 125 -17.92 8.33 18.34
N GLU A 126 -17.67 9.34 17.51
CA GLU A 126 -18.65 10.29 16.99
C GLU A 126 -18.37 10.63 15.50
N PRO A 127 -19.37 11.10 14.75
CA PRO A 127 -19.21 11.53 13.36
C PRO A 127 -18.10 12.58 13.19
N LEU A 128 -17.39 12.53 12.06
CA LEU A 128 -16.34 13.49 11.73
C LEU A 128 -16.94 14.72 11.04
N GLU A 129 -16.54 15.92 11.44
CA GLU A 129 -16.99 17.17 10.81
C GLU A 129 -15.83 17.86 10.08
N PHE A 130 -15.98 18.09 8.78
CA PHE A 130 -15.00 18.79 7.94
C PHE A 130 -15.49 20.21 7.68
N ILE A 131 -14.92 21.15 8.43
CA ILE A 131 -15.33 22.57 8.41
C ILE A 131 -14.59 23.36 7.33
N ASP A 132 -13.33 23.04 7.03
CA ASP A 132 -12.54 23.81 6.07
C ASP A 132 -12.63 23.23 4.64
N PRO A 133 -12.63 24.06 3.59
CA PRO A 133 -12.57 23.56 2.22
C PRO A 133 -11.17 23.00 1.89
N GLY A 134 -11.13 21.77 1.39
CA GLY A 134 -9.91 21.07 0.99
C GLY A 134 -10.13 19.57 0.79
N SER A 135 -9.05 18.84 0.55
CA SER A 135 -9.11 17.38 0.38
C SER A 135 -8.83 16.68 1.71
N TYR A 136 -9.73 15.77 2.10
CA TYR A 136 -9.62 14.94 3.29
C TYR A 136 -9.47 13.47 2.89
N ALA A 137 -8.51 12.76 3.48
CA ALA A 137 -8.34 11.31 3.34
C ALA A 137 -8.45 10.64 4.71
N ILE A 138 -9.44 9.77 4.89
CA ILE A 138 -9.67 8.99 6.10
C ILE A 138 -9.11 7.58 5.89
N TYR A 139 -8.23 7.13 6.76
CA TYR A 139 -7.77 5.76 6.85
C TYR A 139 -8.43 5.12 8.07
N ALA A 140 -9.17 4.02 7.91
CA ALA A 140 -9.88 3.39 9.03
C ALA A 140 -9.86 1.86 8.98
N TYR A 141 -9.88 1.18 10.13
CA TYR A 141 -10.06 -0.28 10.20
C TYR A 141 -10.86 -0.68 11.45
N ALA A 142 -11.50 -1.85 11.37
CA ALA A 142 -12.23 -2.40 12.50
C ALA A 142 -11.34 -3.31 13.36
N VAL A 143 -11.54 -3.27 14.67
CA VAL A 143 -10.96 -4.17 15.66
C VAL A 143 -12.11 -4.88 16.37
N TYR A 144 -12.06 -6.20 16.45
CA TYR A 144 -13.02 -7.01 17.18
C TYR A 144 -12.34 -7.59 18.44
N PRO A 145 -12.42 -6.91 19.60
CA PRO A 145 -11.70 -7.34 20.80
C PRO A 145 -12.09 -8.75 21.26
N THR A 146 -13.39 -9.07 21.18
CA THR A 146 -13.94 -10.37 21.60
C THR A 146 -13.45 -11.52 20.73
N LEU A 147 -13.32 -11.28 19.42
CA LEU A 147 -12.85 -12.30 18.46
C LEU A 147 -11.34 -12.32 18.32
N ARG A 148 -10.65 -11.30 18.87
CA ARG A 148 -9.23 -11.04 18.64
C ARG A 148 -8.93 -10.99 17.14
N VAL A 149 -9.73 -10.24 16.38
CA VAL A 149 -9.57 -10.07 14.94
C VAL A 149 -9.37 -8.60 14.61
N VAL A 150 -8.49 -8.30 13.65
CA VAL A 150 -8.31 -6.96 13.06
C VAL A 150 -8.67 -7.02 11.58
N GLY A 151 -9.50 -6.07 11.14
CA GLY A 151 -9.95 -5.92 9.77
C GLY A 151 -8.88 -5.36 8.82
N SER A 152 -9.23 -5.26 7.54
CA SER A 152 -8.44 -4.53 6.54
C SER A 152 -8.54 -3.02 6.77
N VAL A 153 -7.53 -2.27 6.32
CA VAL A 153 -7.57 -0.80 6.32
C VAL A 153 -8.32 -0.32 5.09
N HIS A 154 -9.30 0.55 5.32
CA HIS A 154 -10.09 1.27 4.35
C HIS A 154 -9.54 2.67 4.16
N GLN A 155 -9.61 3.17 2.94
CA GLN A 155 -9.30 4.56 2.60
C GLN A 155 -10.54 5.21 1.99
N PHE A 156 -10.97 6.34 2.56
CA PHE A 156 -12.09 7.15 2.08
C PHE A 156 -11.59 8.57 1.77
N CYS A 157 -11.85 9.07 0.56
CA CYS A 157 -11.38 10.39 0.12
C CYS A 157 -12.57 11.34 -0.08
N PHE A 158 -12.47 12.55 0.46
CA PHE A 158 -13.48 13.60 0.36
C PHE A 158 -12.84 14.89 -0.15
N GLU A 159 -13.53 15.60 -1.04
CA GLU A 159 -13.15 16.94 -1.50
C GLU A 159 -14.22 17.92 -1.03
N VAL A 160 -13.88 18.78 -0.08
CA VAL A 160 -14.82 19.72 0.55
C VAL A 160 -14.65 21.10 -0.09
N VAL A 161 -15.72 21.66 -0.64
CA VAL A 161 -15.74 22.97 -1.30
C VAL A 161 -16.55 24.01 -0.53
N GLU A 162 -16.18 25.28 -0.65
CA GLU A 162 -16.82 26.42 0.04
C GLU A 162 -18.20 26.76 -0.57
N GLU A 163 -19.14 27.19 0.28
CA GLU A 163 -20.59 27.35 0.05
C GLU A 163 -20.98 28.36 -1.07
N GLY A 164 -20.02 28.96 -1.78
CA GLY A 164 -20.25 29.94 -2.84
C GLY A 164 -20.20 29.41 -4.29
N ARG A 165 -19.90 28.11 -4.51
CA ARG A 165 -19.64 27.57 -5.86
C ARG A 165 -20.50 26.37 -6.29
N ALA A 166 -21.53 26.01 -5.55
CA ALA A 166 -22.45 24.93 -5.96
C ALA A 166 -23.92 25.22 -5.58
N ALA A 167 -24.81 25.18 -6.57
CA ALA A 167 -26.27 25.13 -6.42
C ALA A 167 -26.77 23.67 -6.30
N PRO A 168 -28.07 23.44 -6.04
CA PRO A 168 -28.77 23.51 -4.75
C PRO A 168 -28.86 22.13 -4.04
N ARG A 169 -29.00 22.19 -2.71
CA ARG A 169 -29.08 21.08 -1.74
C ARG A 169 -30.29 20.15 -1.96
N VAL A 170 -30.06 18.84 -1.83
CA VAL A 170 -31.09 17.86 -1.45
C VAL A 170 -30.74 17.39 -0.03
N GLU A 171 -31.52 17.86 0.94
CA GLU A 171 -31.52 17.32 2.30
C GLU A 171 -32.16 15.93 2.30
N ALA A 172 -31.47 14.97 2.90
CA ALA A 172 -32.05 13.70 3.32
C ALA A 172 -32.63 13.88 4.73
N GLN A 173 -33.90 13.49 4.93
CA GLN A 173 -34.35 13.07 6.26
C GLN A 173 -35.35 11.91 6.14
N GLU A 174 -34.98 10.81 6.79
CA GLU A 174 -35.73 9.57 6.98
C GLU A 174 -36.55 9.66 8.32
N PRO A 175 -37.19 8.59 8.82
CA PRO A 175 -38.62 8.29 8.74
C PRO A 175 -39.39 8.51 10.07
N GLN A 176 -40.68 8.89 10.04
CA GLN A 176 -41.66 8.44 11.05
C GLN A 176 -43.12 8.64 10.66
N GLN A 177 -43.94 7.82 11.29
CA GLN A 177 -45.31 7.43 10.97
C GLN A 177 -46.37 8.33 11.67
N VAL A 178 -47.51 8.51 10.99
CA VAL A 178 -48.88 8.80 11.52
C VAL A 178 -49.17 10.23 12.04
N SER A 179 -49.91 11.05 11.27
CA SER A 179 -51.37 11.29 11.45
C SER A 179 -51.91 12.52 10.68
N VAL A 180 -52.92 12.26 9.86
CA VAL A 180 -54.11 13.04 9.43
C VAL A 180 -54.24 14.55 9.76
N THR A 181 -54.63 15.29 8.70
CA THR A 181 -55.49 16.51 8.61
C THR A 181 -54.78 17.85 8.38
N ILE A 182 -54.98 18.38 7.17
CA ILE A 182 -54.71 19.77 6.77
C ILE A 182 -55.93 20.64 7.08
N GLN A 183 -55.72 21.72 7.83
CA GLN A 183 -56.38 23.03 7.79
C GLN A 183 -55.44 23.98 8.59
N ARG A 184 -55.15 25.24 8.27
CA ARG A 184 -55.67 26.22 7.31
C ARG A 184 -54.83 27.51 7.45
N ASP A 185 -54.64 28.21 6.32
CA ASP A 185 -54.34 29.64 6.10
C ASP A 185 -53.03 30.30 6.61
N GLY A 186 -52.37 31.02 5.69
CA GLY A 186 -51.36 32.05 6.01
C GLY A 186 -50.46 32.54 4.86
N ARG A 187 -51.03 33.32 3.91
CA ARG A 187 -50.38 34.28 2.94
C ARG A 187 -48.98 34.77 3.37
N ALA A 188 -47.92 34.90 2.56
CA ALA A 188 -47.68 35.53 1.24
C ALA A 188 -46.18 35.28 0.92
N SER A 189 -45.61 35.18 -0.29
CA SER A 189 -45.75 35.90 -1.56
C SER A 189 -45.14 35.05 -2.70
N PRO A 190 -45.45 35.33 -3.98
CA PRO A 190 -45.21 34.41 -5.09
C PRO A 190 -43.84 34.62 -5.77
N SER A 191 -43.22 33.54 -6.23
CA SER A 191 -42.29 33.57 -7.35
C SER A 191 -42.69 32.51 -8.36
N PHE A 192 -42.93 32.95 -9.59
CA PHE A 192 -43.43 32.16 -10.70
C PHE A 192 -42.39 31.12 -11.16
N ALA A 193 -42.77 29.84 -11.14
CA ALA A 193 -42.30 28.88 -12.13
C ALA A 193 -43.55 28.17 -12.70
N ALA A 194 -43.71 28.25 -14.02
CA ALA A 194 -44.79 27.60 -14.74
C ALA A 194 -44.63 26.06 -14.66
N PRO A 195 -45.73 25.29 -14.60
CA PRO A 195 -45.66 23.84 -14.75
C PRO A 195 -45.47 23.50 -16.23
N GLY A 196 -44.40 22.78 -16.57
CA GLY A 196 -44.30 22.05 -17.85
C GLY A 196 -43.18 22.43 -18.82
N CYS A 197 -41.95 22.69 -18.36
CA CYS A 197 -40.79 22.67 -19.25
C CYS A 197 -40.03 21.35 -19.07
N PRO A 198 -40.01 20.43 -20.06
CA PRO A 198 -39.29 19.18 -19.93
C PRO A 198 -37.79 19.44 -19.91
N THR A 199 -37.17 19.27 -18.74
CA THR A 199 -35.73 19.41 -18.55
C THR A 199 -34.98 18.37 -19.39
N ARG A 200 -33.99 18.84 -20.17
CA ARG A 200 -33.13 18.00 -20.99
C ARG A 200 -32.44 16.94 -20.11
N PRO A 201 -32.41 15.64 -20.50
CA PRO A 201 -31.69 14.60 -19.78
C PRO A 201 -30.19 14.91 -19.61
N LEU A 202 -29.61 14.51 -18.48
CA LEU A 202 -28.17 14.62 -18.22
C LEU A 202 -27.39 13.50 -18.93
N PRO A 203 -26.20 13.78 -19.48
CA PRO A 203 -25.43 12.77 -20.20
C PRO A 203 -24.99 11.63 -19.27
N PRO A 204 -25.02 10.36 -19.75
CA PRO A 204 -24.63 9.20 -18.96
C PRO A 204 -23.11 9.08 -18.83
N ARG A 205 -22.62 8.25 -17.90
CA ARG A 205 -21.18 8.00 -17.71
C ARG A 205 -20.80 6.61 -18.21
N ILE A 206 -19.80 6.53 -19.10
CA ILE A 206 -19.24 5.25 -19.58
C ILE A 206 -18.06 4.86 -18.69
N ILE A 207 -18.04 3.60 -18.25
CA ILE A 207 -17.00 3.02 -17.41
C ILE A 207 -16.46 1.75 -18.10
N PRO A 208 -15.15 1.68 -18.42
CA PRO A 208 -14.14 2.74 -18.28
C PRO A 208 -14.32 3.88 -19.29
N GLU A 209 -13.91 5.09 -18.90
CA GLU A 209 -14.00 6.31 -19.73
C GLU A 209 -12.85 6.40 -20.76
N LYS A 210 -11.67 5.87 -20.39
CA LYS A 210 -10.48 5.81 -21.25
C LYS A 210 -9.56 4.67 -20.80
N GLY A 211 -8.74 4.16 -21.72
CA GLY A 211 -7.65 3.24 -21.40
C GLY A 211 -7.69 1.93 -22.18
N GLU A 212 -6.83 1.00 -21.76
CA GLU A 212 -6.70 -0.32 -22.37
C GLU A 212 -7.68 -1.30 -21.73
N VAL A 213 -8.47 -1.98 -22.56
CA VAL A 213 -9.49 -2.95 -22.13
C VAL A 213 -9.34 -4.25 -22.91
N THR A 214 -9.89 -5.35 -22.43
CA THR A 214 -10.01 -6.60 -23.19
C THR A 214 -11.37 -6.71 -23.87
N THR A 215 -11.51 -7.60 -24.86
CA THR A 215 -12.81 -7.98 -25.44
C THR A 215 -13.82 -8.51 -24.42
N PHE A 216 -13.38 -8.91 -23.23
CA PHE A 216 -14.24 -9.39 -22.14
C PHE A 216 -14.39 -8.38 -20.98
N THR A 217 -13.76 -7.20 -21.07
CA THR A 217 -13.96 -6.15 -20.07
C THR A 217 -15.40 -5.66 -20.14
N PRO A 218 -16.17 -5.73 -19.04
CA PRO A 218 -17.56 -5.27 -19.04
C PRO A 218 -17.59 -3.74 -19.11
N ILE A 219 -18.22 -3.22 -20.16
CA ILE A 219 -18.49 -1.80 -20.33
C ILE A 219 -19.82 -1.49 -19.65
N THR A 220 -19.79 -0.60 -18.66
CA THR A 220 -20.96 -0.17 -17.90
C THR A 220 -21.30 1.26 -18.27
N ILE A 221 -22.57 1.54 -18.52
CA ILE A 221 -23.06 2.90 -18.78
C ILE A 221 -23.99 3.28 -17.62
N ALA A 222 -23.46 4.09 -16.71
CA ALA A 222 -24.21 4.55 -15.55
C ALA A 222 -25.01 5.80 -15.90
N LEU A 223 -26.26 5.88 -15.44
CA LEU A 223 -27.03 7.12 -15.47
C LEU A 223 -26.36 8.14 -14.53
N ASN A 224 -26.50 9.42 -14.88
CA ASN A 224 -25.98 10.50 -14.05
C ASN A 224 -26.79 10.58 -12.76
N GLU A 225 -26.14 10.81 -11.61
CA GLU A 225 -26.76 10.79 -10.27
C GLU A 225 -27.85 11.85 -10.10
N GLY A 226 -27.87 12.87 -10.97
CA GLY A 226 -28.94 13.89 -11.06
C GLY A 226 -30.10 13.57 -12.01
N SER A 227 -30.13 12.40 -12.66
CA SER A 227 -31.25 12.00 -13.54
C SER A 227 -32.41 11.47 -12.68
N THR A 228 -33.50 12.24 -12.63
CA THR A 228 -34.72 11.90 -11.85
C THR A 228 -35.81 11.25 -12.72
N THR A 229 -35.56 11.06 -14.00
CA THR A 229 -36.52 10.50 -14.98
C THR A 229 -36.13 9.08 -15.38
N PRO A 230 -37.08 8.21 -15.76
CA PRO A 230 -36.77 6.87 -16.25
C PRO A 230 -36.19 6.95 -17.67
N ASP A 231 -35.00 7.52 -17.81
CA ASP A 231 -34.38 7.80 -19.11
C ASP A 231 -33.84 6.52 -19.76
N GLN A 232 -34.07 6.40 -21.07
CA GLN A 232 -33.49 5.30 -21.85
C GLN A 232 -32.07 5.69 -22.27
N VAL A 233 -31.10 4.85 -21.93
CA VAL A 233 -29.72 5.03 -22.41
C VAL A 233 -29.57 4.38 -23.78
N ARG A 234 -29.04 5.13 -24.74
CA ARG A 234 -28.63 4.62 -26.04
C ARG A 234 -27.13 4.69 -26.20
N TYR A 235 -26.55 3.73 -26.90
CA TYR A 235 -25.12 3.67 -27.14
C TYR A 235 -24.76 3.19 -28.55
N SER A 236 -23.49 3.37 -28.92
CA SER A 236 -22.82 2.80 -30.09
C SER A 236 -21.40 2.39 -29.70
N VAL A 237 -20.84 1.43 -30.44
CA VAL A 237 -19.50 0.87 -30.18
C VAL A 237 -18.52 1.11 -31.33
N ASP A 238 -19.00 1.65 -32.45
CA ASP A 238 -18.27 1.93 -33.67
C ASP A 238 -17.98 3.43 -33.86
N GLY A 239 -18.28 4.24 -32.84
CA GLY A 239 -18.24 5.71 -32.93
C GLY A 239 -19.39 6.32 -33.73
N ALA A 240 -20.39 5.56 -34.19
CA ALA A 240 -21.56 6.12 -34.86
C ALA A 240 -22.49 6.84 -33.86
N HIS A 241 -23.59 7.43 -34.36
CA HIS A 241 -24.59 8.04 -33.49
C HIS A 241 -25.27 6.95 -32.61
N PRO A 242 -25.43 7.17 -31.30
CA PRO A 242 -26.00 6.17 -30.39
C PRO A 242 -27.39 5.69 -30.81
N SER A 243 -27.56 4.38 -31.01
CA SER A 243 -28.80 3.78 -31.50
C SER A 243 -29.21 2.51 -30.77
N LEU A 244 -28.24 1.80 -30.15
CA LEU A 244 -28.48 0.57 -29.40
C LEU A 244 -29.05 0.89 -28.01
N LEU A 245 -30.06 0.15 -27.57
CA LEU A 245 -30.62 0.30 -26.22
C LEU A 245 -29.70 -0.37 -25.20
N TYR A 246 -29.27 0.38 -24.18
CA TYR A 246 -28.51 -0.16 -23.07
C TYR A 246 -29.44 -0.91 -22.10
N THR A 247 -29.14 -2.17 -21.86
CA THR A 247 -29.93 -3.06 -20.97
C THR A 247 -29.13 -3.62 -19.80
N GLY A 248 -27.83 -3.32 -19.75
CA GLY A 248 -26.90 -3.77 -18.73
C GLY A 248 -25.46 -3.79 -19.24
N PRO A 249 -24.50 -4.16 -18.38
CA PRO A 249 -23.09 -4.27 -18.77
C PRO A 249 -22.91 -5.20 -19.99
N PHE A 250 -22.08 -4.79 -20.93
CA PHE A 250 -21.82 -5.55 -22.17
C PHE A 250 -20.32 -5.65 -22.48
N THR A 251 -19.95 -6.59 -23.33
CA THR A 251 -18.56 -6.83 -23.76
C THR A 251 -18.34 -6.43 -25.21
N LEU A 252 -17.12 -6.00 -25.56
CA LEU A 252 -16.78 -5.58 -26.92
C LEU A 252 -16.42 -6.79 -27.79
N SER A 253 -17.31 -7.10 -28.73
CA SER A 253 -17.08 -8.14 -29.75
C SER A 253 -16.34 -7.53 -30.93
N LEU A 254 -15.04 -7.80 -31.06
CA LEU A 254 -14.25 -7.37 -32.20
C LEU A 254 -14.25 -8.44 -33.31
N PRO A 255 -14.15 -8.04 -34.60
CA PRO A 255 -13.91 -8.99 -35.68
C PRO A 255 -12.63 -9.81 -35.40
N PRO A 256 -12.50 -11.02 -35.97
CA PRO A 256 -11.43 -11.94 -35.64
C PRO A 256 -10.07 -11.24 -35.85
N PHE A 257 -9.34 -11.06 -34.76
CA PHE A 257 -8.00 -10.50 -34.83
C PHE A 257 -7.13 -11.38 -35.74
N ASN A 258 -6.54 -10.80 -36.78
CA ASN A 258 -5.63 -11.50 -37.68
C ASN A 258 -4.52 -12.18 -36.88
N ALA A 259 -4.22 -13.44 -37.17
CA ALA A 259 -3.26 -14.25 -36.42
C ALA A 259 -1.83 -13.66 -36.39
N GLU A 260 -1.53 -12.70 -37.28
CA GLU A 260 -0.24 -12.01 -37.36
C GLU A 260 -0.12 -10.82 -36.39
N ASP A 261 -1.24 -10.25 -35.90
CA ASP A 261 -1.25 -9.15 -34.91
C ASP A 261 -1.48 -9.70 -33.50
N ALA A 262 -0.49 -10.41 -32.98
CA ALA A 262 -0.52 -11.00 -31.64
C ALA A 262 -0.40 -9.96 -30.49
N GLY A 263 -0.33 -8.66 -30.80
CA GLY A 263 -0.19 -7.59 -29.81
C GLY A 263 -0.82 -6.23 -30.16
N GLY A 264 -1.48 -6.11 -31.31
CA GLY A 264 -2.11 -4.85 -31.75
C GLY A 264 -3.42 -4.59 -31.02
N GLY A 265 -3.46 -3.60 -30.14
CA GLY A 265 -4.70 -3.10 -29.56
C GLY A 265 -5.56 -2.42 -30.64
N THR A 266 -6.86 -2.69 -30.65
CA THR A 266 -7.80 -2.09 -31.60
C THR A 266 -8.47 -0.87 -30.96
N PRO A 267 -8.35 0.34 -31.51
CA PRO A 267 -9.05 1.49 -30.97
C PRO A 267 -10.56 1.35 -31.20
N VAL A 268 -11.34 1.55 -30.15
CA VAL A 268 -12.81 1.49 -30.14
C VAL A 268 -13.34 2.73 -29.45
N VAL A 269 -14.32 3.39 -30.08
CA VAL A 269 -14.99 4.56 -29.52
C VAL A 269 -16.41 4.16 -29.15
N VAL A 270 -16.69 4.16 -27.84
CA VAL A 270 -18.05 3.95 -27.32
C VAL A 270 -18.70 5.30 -27.14
N ARG A 271 -19.85 5.54 -27.76
CA ARG A 271 -20.65 6.76 -27.57
C ARG A 271 -21.94 6.41 -26.86
N ALA A 272 -22.40 7.26 -25.94
CA ALA A 272 -23.65 7.06 -25.22
C ALA A 272 -24.41 8.39 -25.02
N LEU A 273 -25.74 8.31 -25.00
CA LEU A 273 -26.64 9.41 -24.68
C LEU A 273 -27.87 8.89 -23.92
N THR A 274 -28.55 9.77 -23.20
CA THR A 274 -29.85 9.49 -22.56
C THR A 274 -30.98 10.13 -23.35
N VAL A 275 -32.10 9.40 -23.45
CA VAL A 275 -33.35 9.82 -24.11
C VAL A 275 -34.43 9.90 -23.04
N ALA A 276 -35.14 11.03 -22.97
CA ALA A 276 -36.24 11.22 -22.02
C ALA A 276 -37.40 10.27 -22.33
N ALA A 277 -37.88 9.51 -21.33
CA ALA A 277 -38.97 8.55 -21.51
C ALA A 277 -40.34 9.18 -21.81
N HIS A 278 -40.57 10.43 -21.38
CA HIS A 278 -41.87 11.08 -21.53
C HIS A 278 -42.12 11.66 -22.93
N ASP A 279 -41.07 12.00 -23.68
CA ASP A 279 -41.21 12.72 -24.96
C ASP A 279 -40.37 12.16 -26.12
N GLY A 280 -39.50 11.17 -25.89
CA GLY A 280 -38.75 10.42 -26.91
C GLY A 280 -37.83 11.23 -27.85
N SER A 281 -37.91 12.55 -27.79
CA SER A 281 -37.30 13.54 -28.69
C SER A 281 -36.24 14.39 -27.99
N LEU A 282 -36.27 14.45 -26.65
CA LEU A 282 -35.28 15.14 -25.85
C LEU A 282 -34.13 14.19 -25.52
N THR A 283 -32.94 14.55 -26.00
CA THR A 283 -31.70 13.80 -25.80
C THR A 283 -30.67 14.64 -25.04
N SER A 284 -29.83 13.98 -24.24
CA SER A 284 -28.66 14.61 -23.62
C SER A 284 -27.58 14.91 -24.65
N ASP A 285 -26.48 15.53 -24.19
CA ASP A 285 -25.23 15.50 -24.93
C ASP A 285 -24.68 14.07 -25.04
N ILE A 286 -23.85 13.84 -26.05
CA ILE A 286 -23.19 12.56 -26.29
C ILE A 286 -21.91 12.50 -25.47
N THR A 287 -21.79 11.46 -24.65
CA THR A 287 -20.57 11.09 -23.94
C THR A 287 -19.77 10.07 -24.74
N GLU A 288 -18.45 10.22 -24.74
CA GLU A 288 -17.53 9.40 -25.52
C GLU A 288 -16.49 8.74 -24.62
N ALA A 289 -16.22 7.47 -24.85
CA ALA A 289 -15.12 6.74 -24.25
C ALA A 289 -14.20 6.19 -25.34
N CYS A 290 -12.92 6.56 -25.28
CA CYS A 290 -11.89 6.12 -26.22
C CYS A 290 -11.09 4.98 -25.58
N LEU A 291 -11.29 3.76 -26.10
CA LEU A 291 -10.74 2.54 -25.54
C LEU A 291 -9.77 1.88 -26.53
N THR A 292 -8.70 1.31 -26.03
CA THR A 292 -7.83 0.41 -26.81
C THR A 292 -8.14 -1.01 -26.40
N VAL A 293 -8.75 -1.79 -27.28
CA VAL A 293 -9.27 -3.13 -26.98
C VAL A 293 -8.28 -4.19 -27.43
N TYR A 294 -7.87 -5.04 -26.49
CA TYR A 294 -6.98 -6.17 -26.70
C TYR A 294 -7.73 -7.49 -26.66
N ARG A 295 -7.11 -8.54 -27.19
CA ARG A 295 -7.60 -9.92 -27.03
C ARG A 295 -7.73 -10.30 -25.56
N ALA A 296 -8.65 -11.22 -25.29
CA ALA A 296 -8.72 -11.93 -24.03
C ALA A 296 -7.33 -12.47 -23.63
N GLY A 297 -6.92 -12.18 -22.39
CA GLY A 297 -5.66 -12.62 -21.81
C GLY A 297 -4.40 -11.85 -22.19
N HIS A 298 -4.58 -10.63 -22.69
CA HIS A 298 -3.52 -9.62 -22.62
C HIS A 298 -3.23 -9.27 -21.15
N SER A 299 -1.96 -9.03 -20.84
CA SER A 299 -1.51 -8.58 -19.51
C SER A 299 -1.16 -7.10 -19.60
N PHE A 300 -1.69 -6.28 -18.70
CA PHE A 300 -1.60 -4.82 -18.76
C PHE A 300 -0.67 -4.28 -17.68
N LEU A 301 0.09 -3.24 -18.02
CA LEU A 301 0.72 -2.39 -17.01
C LEU A 301 -0.37 -1.54 -16.36
N ASP A 302 -0.47 -1.62 -15.05
CA ASP A 302 -1.39 -0.82 -14.27
C ASP A 302 -0.60 0.05 -13.28
N PRO A 303 -0.53 1.37 -13.54
CA PRO A 303 0.18 2.31 -12.67
C PRO A 303 -0.34 2.35 -11.23
N ASN A 304 -1.57 1.85 -10.98
CA ASN A 304 -2.15 1.81 -9.63
C ASN A 304 -1.66 0.61 -8.81
N ILE A 305 -0.97 -0.35 -9.43
CA ILE A 305 -0.36 -1.47 -8.71
C ILE A 305 1.05 -1.02 -8.27
N PRO A 306 1.31 -0.93 -6.95
CA PRO A 306 2.63 -0.56 -6.46
C PRO A 306 3.66 -1.63 -6.77
N ALA A 307 4.92 -1.20 -6.89
CA ALA A 307 6.05 -2.11 -6.91
C ALA A 307 6.11 -2.94 -5.60
N PRO A 308 6.62 -4.20 -5.65
CA PRO A 308 6.81 -4.99 -4.45
C PRO A 308 7.66 -4.26 -3.40
N VAL A 309 7.18 -4.22 -2.15
CA VAL A 309 7.93 -3.64 -1.03
C VAL A 309 8.83 -4.72 -0.44
N ALA A 310 10.13 -4.45 -0.41
CA ALA A 310 11.13 -5.39 0.08
C ALA A 310 11.69 -4.98 1.44
N ARG A 311 11.72 -5.93 2.39
CA ARG A 311 12.47 -5.85 3.63
C ARG A 311 13.80 -6.56 3.43
N ILE A 312 14.90 -5.84 3.60
CA ILE A 312 16.25 -6.34 3.35
C ILE A 312 16.98 -6.41 4.68
N ARG A 313 17.49 -7.59 4.98
CA ARG A 313 18.20 -7.86 6.23
C ARG A 313 19.60 -8.37 5.95
N ALA A 314 20.58 -7.67 6.49
CA ALA A 314 21.97 -8.13 6.52
C ALA A 314 22.16 -9.13 7.68
N VAL A 315 22.72 -10.31 7.39
CA VAL A 315 22.99 -11.37 8.38
C VAL A 315 24.45 -11.29 8.82
N GLU A 316 24.68 -11.39 10.14
CA GLU A 316 26.01 -11.22 10.76
C GLU A 316 26.65 -9.89 10.31
N ALA A 317 25.89 -8.81 10.40
CA ALA A 317 26.27 -7.52 9.87
C ALA A 317 27.16 -6.74 10.84
N GLU A 318 28.18 -6.09 10.29
CA GLU A 318 29.11 -5.22 10.99
C GLU A 318 29.16 -3.86 10.29
N LEU A 319 28.88 -2.81 11.06
CA LEU A 319 28.98 -1.42 10.65
C LEU A 319 30.42 -0.94 10.83
N TYR A 320 30.95 -0.22 9.84
CA TYR A 320 32.17 0.56 9.98
C TYR A 320 32.02 1.87 9.21
N PHE A 321 32.92 2.82 9.48
CA PHE A 321 32.96 4.09 8.75
C PHE A 321 34.22 4.14 7.89
N ASP A 322 34.07 4.57 6.63
CA ASP A 322 35.23 4.80 5.78
C ASP A 322 36.00 6.03 6.27
N GLU A 323 37.17 5.77 6.87
CA GLU A 323 38.02 6.82 7.42
C GLU A 323 38.87 7.53 6.35
N SER A 324 38.96 7.01 5.12
CA SER A 324 39.80 7.59 4.06
C SER A 324 39.39 9.00 3.67
N ARG A 325 38.12 9.34 3.88
CA ARG A 325 37.52 10.65 3.58
C ARG A 325 37.34 11.54 4.80
N ARG A 326 37.80 11.11 5.98
CA ARG A 326 37.62 11.85 7.23
C ARG A 326 38.56 13.06 7.26
N PRO A 327 38.06 14.29 7.45
CA PRO A 327 38.91 15.46 7.61
C PRO A 327 39.82 15.36 8.86
N PRO A 328 41.02 15.95 8.85
CA PRO A 328 41.92 15.93 10.00
C PRO A 328 41.28 16.62 11.22
N ASN A 329 41.64 16.17 12.42
CA ASN A 329 41.12 16.69 13.69
C ASN A 329 39.59 16.58 13.84
N THR A 330 38.99 15.55 13.22
CA THR A 330 37.57 15.23 13.39
C THR A 330 37.38 13.84 13.98
N GLN A 331 36.24 13.65 14.63
CA GLN A 331 35.79 12.38 15.22
C GLN A 331 34.43 12.02 14.64
N ILE A 332 34.15 10.73 14.54
CA ILE A 332 32.84 10.23 14.13
C ILE A 332 32.07 9.86 15.40
N ILE A 333 30.88 10.39 15.55
CA ILE A 333 29.95 10.04 16.62
C ILE A 333 28.75 9.36 16.00
N TYR A 334 28.36 8.21 16.52
CA TYR A 334 27.21 7.46 16.04
C TYR A 334 26.21 7.17 17.15
N GLN A 335 24.97 6.91 16.77
CA GLN A 335 23.88 6.50 17.65
C GLN A 335 23.10 5.39 16.96
N LEU A 336 22.96 4.25 17.66
CA LEU A 336 22.07 3.17 17.26
C LEU A 336 20.68 3.46 17.81
N VAL A 337 19.66 3.36 16.97
CA VAL A 337 18.25 3.48 17.34
C VAL A 337 17.61 2.12 17.17
N TYR A 338 17.10 1.58 18.26
CA TYR A 338 16.48 0.25 18.27
C TYR A 338 15.04 0.29 17.76
N ILE A 339 14.51 -0.83 17.28
CA ILE A 339 13.14 -0.95 16.74
C ILE A 339 12.09 -0.43 17.74
N GLY A 340 12.26 -0.70 19.04
CA GLY A 340 11.37 -0.19 20.09
C GLY A 340 11.43 1.33 20.29
N GLU A 341 12.51 1.98 19.85
CA GLU A 341 12.79 3.41 20.00
C GLU A 341 12.66 4.18 18.68
N ALA A 342 12.42 3.49 17.57
CA ALA A 342 12.37 4.03 16.20
C ALA A 342 11.37 5.19 16.02
N ARG A 343 10.41 5.31 16.95
CA ARG A 343 9.42 6.38 17.08
C ARG A 343 10.05 7.76 17.30
N GLN A 344 11.23 7.81 17.92
CA GLN A 344 11.91 9.06 18.25
C GLN A 344 12.93 9.43 17.17
N LYS A 345 12.73 10.59 16.52
CA LYS A 345 13.78 11.18 15.67
C LYS A 345 15.01 11.45 16.53
N ALA A 346 16.08 10.69 16.28
CA ALA A 346 17.36 10.93 16.93
C ALA A 346 17.81 12.38 16.69
N LYS A 347 17.98 13.12 17.79
CA LYS A 347 18.62 14.43 17.81
C LYS A 347 20.06 14.22 18.24
N PHE A 348 20.99 14.84 17.51
CA PHE A 348 22.40 14.80 17.87
C PHE A 348 22.58 15.19 19.34
N SER A 349 23.23 14.32 20.10
CA SER A 349 23.65 14.59 21.47
C SER A 349 25.00 13.94 21.70
N ARG A 350 26.02 14.75 21.97
CA ARG A 350 27.37 14.26 22.29
C ARG A 350 27.40 13.36 23.53
N ARG A 351 26.41 13.50 24.43
CA ARG A 351 26.24 12.66 25.64
C ARG A 351 25.59 11.30 25.35
N LYS A 352 24.74 11.22 24.31
CA LYS A 352 24.05 9.97 23.93
C LYS A 352 24.75 9.21 22.81
N GLY A 353 25.54 9.91 21.99
CA GLY A 353 26.30 9.30 20.90
C GLY A 353 27.58 8.62 21.40
N VAL A 354 27.98 7.58 20.69
CA VAL A 354 29.20 6.82 20.93
C VAL A 354 30.26 7.29 19.95
N VAL A 355 31.48 7.54 20.43
CA VAL A 355 32.62 7.89 19.57
C VAL A 355 33.12 6.63 18.88
N TYR A 356 33.24 6.68 17.55
CA TYR A 356 33.79 5.59 16.77
C TYR A 356 35.30 5.49 16.99
N ALA A 357 35.77 4.31 17.39
CA ALA A 357 37.17 4.03 17.71
C ALA A 357 37.95 3.35 16.57
N GLY A 358 37.38 3.29 15.35
CA GLY A 358 38.00 2.59 14.22
C GLY A 358 37.73 1.08 14.17
N VAL A 359 36.97 0.53 15.12
CA VAL A 359 36.65 -0.91 15.21
C VAL A 359 35.24 -1.18 14.69
N PRO A 360 35.03 -2.24 13.87
CA PRO A 360 33.69 -2.62 13.41
C PRO A 360 32.69 -2.82 14.55
N ILE A 361 31.46 -2.34 14.34
CA ILE A 361 30.37 -2.36 15.31
C ILE A 361 29.36 -3.44 14.88
N PRO A 362 29.10 -4.46 15.70
CA PRO A 362 28.10 -5.47 15.35
C PRO A 362 26.70 -4.86 15.29
N LEU A 363 26.02 -5.02 14.17
CA LEU A 363 24.62 -4.62 14.00
C LEU A 363 23.72 -5.77 14.41
N ARG A 364 23.03 -5.59 15.54
CA ARG A 364 22.05 -6.54 16.05
C ARG A 364 20.72 -6.41 15.30
N GLU A 365 19.91 -7.46 15.36
CA GLU A 365 18.62 -7.54 14.66
C GLU A 365 17.58 -6.52 15.14
N ASP A 366 17.76 -5.99 16.36
CA ASP A 366 16.89 -5.02 17.00
C ASP A 366 17.24 -3.57 16.67
N VAL A 367 18.27 -3.31 15.84
CA VAL A 367 18.63 -1.96 15.38
C VAL A 367 17.78 -1.59 14.17
N ALA A 368 17.06 -0.47 14.23
CA ALA A 368 16.27 0.07 13.14
C ALA A 368 17.07 1.08 12.31
N PHE A 369 17.72 2.03 12.98
CA PHE A 369 18.48 3.10 12.31
C PHE A 369 19.83 3.31 12.96
N VAL A 370 20.82 3.65 12.13
CA VAL A 370 22.11 4.19 12.56
C VAL A 370 22.17 5.65 12.15
N TYR A 371 22.41 6.53 13.12
CA TYR A 371 22.70 7.93 12.86
C TYR A 371 24.17 8.21 13.13
N ALA A 372 24.85 8.91 12.24
CA ALA A 372 26.26 9.24 12.42
C ALA A 372 26.58 10.66 11.97
N TRP A 373 27.53 11.28 12.67
CA TRP A 373 27.97 12.67 12.44
C TRP A 373 29.49 12.76 12.52
N THR A 374 30.07 13.61 11.67
CA THR A 374 31.45 14.05 11.78
C THR A 374 31.48 15.31 12.65
N VAL A 375 32.33 15.34 13.67
CA VAL A 375 32.43 16.45 14.63
C VAL A 375 33.88 16.86 14.75
N LYS A 376 34.17 18.17 14.82
CA LYS A 376 35.53 18.65 15.06
C LYS A 376 35.96 18.31 16.49
N GLY A 377 37.15 17.73 16.65
CA GLY A 377 37.72 17.43 17.97
C GLY A 377 38.18 18.72 18.66
N ASP A 378 37.72 18.95 19.89
CA ASP A 378 38.24 20.02 20.73
C ASP A 378 39.57 19.50 21.34
N ASN A 379 40.71 20.00 20.87
CA ASN A 379 42.04 19.59 21.33
C ASN A 379 42.41 20.10 22.75
N HIS A 380 41.45 20.64 23.51
CA HIS A 380 41.67 21.02 24.90
C HIS A 380 41.08 19.96 25.82
N GLY A 381 41.97 19.17 26.40
CA GLY A 381 41.64 18.13 27.37
C GLY A 381 41.05 18.70 28.66
N ASN A 382 40.26 17.86 29.33
CA ASN A 382 39.90 17.97 30.74
C ASN A 382 39.22 19.28 31.19
N ASP A 383 38.03 19.59 30.66
CA ASP A 383 37.05 20.26 31.53
C ASP A 383 35.69 19.56 31.44
N LEU A 384 35.51 18.68 32.42
CA LEU A 384 34.23 18.27 32.94
C LEU A 384 33.59 19.53 33.55
N LEU A 385 32.70 20.22 32.84
CA LEU A 385 31.49 20.90 33.35
C LEU A 385 30.87 21.83 32.28
N ASP A 386 29.53 21.80 32.27
CA ASP A 386 28.55 22.70 31.64
C ASP A 386 28.13 22.56 30.15
N PRO A 387 26.81 22.39 29.87
CA PRO A 387 26.23 22.28 28.52
C PRO A 387 25.39 23.50 28.11
N SER A 388 25.75 24.72 28.51
CA SER A 388 25.03 25.91 28.06
C SER A 388 25.99 27.06 27.76
N THR A 389 26.02 27.44 26.48
CA THR A 389 26.51 28.71 25.95
C THR A 389 27.96 29.09 26.29
N ASP A 390 28.90 28.66 25.43
CA ASP A 390 30.07 29.48 25.17
C ASP A 390 29.58 30.82 24.61
N GLN A 391 29.76 31.90 25.38
CA GLN A 391 29.39 33.29 25.04
C GLN A 391 30.22 33.89 23.89
N ARG A 392 31.04 33.08 23.20
CA ARG A 392 31.65 33.42 21.93
C ARG A 392 31.07 32.45 20.92
N GLY A 393 30.26 32.92 19.98
CA GLY A 393 29.45 32.14 19.03
C GLY A 393 30.23 31.23 18.05
N HIS A 394 31.18 30.44 18.53
CA HIS A 394 31.77 29.32 17.80
C HIS A 394 30.82 28.14 17.94
N GLN A 395 29.82 28.09 17.06
CA GLN A 395 29.08 26.86 16.81
C GLN A 395 30.12 25.75 16.55
N ARG A 396 30.19 24.76 17.44
CA ARG A 396 31.06 23.60 17.23
C ARG A 396 30.64 22.93 15.93
N ALA A 397 31.49 23.02 14.91
CA ALA A 397 31.20 22.54 13.57
C ALA A 397 30.91 21.03 13.59
N ARG A 398 29.77 20.63 13.01
CA ARG A 398 29.36 19.24 12.82
C ARG A 398 28.85 19.04 11.40
N SER A 399 28.83 17.81 10.93
CA SER A 399 28.18 17.46 9.67
C SER A 399 26.67 17.33 9.83
N SER A 400 25.96 17.23 8.70
CA SER A 400 24.63 16.60 8.70
C SER A 400 24.72 15.12 9.09
N ALA A 401 23.58 14.53 9.46
CA ALA A 401 23.54 13.12 9.85
C ALA A 401 23.63 12.23 8.61
N ALA A 402 24.59 11.32 8.55
CA ALA A 402 24.47 10.13 7.74
C ALA A 402 23.52 9.16 8.45
N VAL A 403 22.54 8.62 7.72
CA VAL A 403 21.54 7.71 8.25
C VAL A 403 21.60 6.41 7.46
N TYR A 404 21.61 5.29 8.17
CA TYR A 404 21.44 3.97 7.59
C TYR A 404 20.20 3.30 8.19
N ASP A 405 19.29 2.86 7.33
CA ASP A 405 18.11 2.08 7.68
C ASP A 405 18.44 0.59 7.57
N CYS A 406 18.49 -0.07 8.72
CA CYS A 406 18.83 -1.48 8.83
C CYS A 406 17.72 -2.40 8.31
N THR A 407 16.49 -1.91 8.14
CA THR A 407 15.34 -2.68 7.64
C THR A 407 15.22 -2.69 6.13
N ARG A 408 15.76 -1.65 5.47
CA ARG A 408 15.77 -1.48 4.02
C ARG A 408 17.17 -1.61 3.41
N ALA A 409 18.19 -1.70 4.24
CA ALA A 409 19.60 -1.66 3.86
C ALA A 409 19.93 -0.44 2.97
N THR A 410 19.34 0.72 3.27
CA THR A 410 19.52 1.98 2.54
C THR A 410 20.24 3.01 3.39
N SER A 411 21.06 3.85 2.76
CA SER A 411 21.70 4.99 3.41
C SER A 411 21.32 6.29 2.71
N TRP A 412 21.22 7.37 3.49
CA TRP A 412 21.04 8.73 2.98
C TRP A 412 21.65 9.74 3.95
N ASN A 413 21.91 10.94 3.45
CA ASN A 413 22.33 12.05 4.29
C ASN A 413 21.12 12.95 4.56
N ARG A 414 20.92 13.35 5.82
CA ARG A 414 19.96 14.43 6.13
C ARG A 414 20.43 15.71 5.45
N GLY A 415 19.47 16.49 4.94
CA GLY A 415 19.75 17.78 4.30
C GLY A 415 20.51 18.73 5.25
N PRO A 416 21.33 19.64 4.71
CA PRO A 416 21.99 20.68 5.51
C PRO A 416 20.93 21.52 6.21
N ARG A 417 21.19 21.91 7.46
CA ARG A 417 20.32 22.85 8.18
C ARG A 417 20.61 24.26 7.62
N GLU A 418 19.59 25.12 7.52
CA GLU A 418 19.75 26.48 6.99
C GLU A 418 20.80 27.33 7.76
N GLU A 419 21.13 26.93 8.98
CA GLU A 419 22.18 27.53 9.82
C GLU A 419 23.62 27.27 9.31
N ASP A 420 23.85 26.31 8.40
CA ASP A 420 25.18 25.83 7.97
C ASP A 420 25.63 26.38 6.59
N ALA A 421 25.20 27.58 6.20
CA ALA A 421 25.45 28.17 4.87
C ALA A 421 26.93 28.50 4.53
N GLY A 422 27.91 28.02 5.31
CA GLY A 422 29.33 28.18 5.01
C GLY A 422 30.21 27.10 5.65
N GLY A 423 30.72 26.17 4.85
CA GLY A 423 31.87 25.33 5.23
C GLY A 423 31.62 24.18 6.22
N GLY A 424 30.43 23.56 6.21
CA GLY A 424 30.11 22.42 7.08
C GLY A 424 30.98 21.18 6.85
N LEU A 425 31.22 20.40 7.91
CA LEU A 425 31.95 19.12 7.81
C LEU A 425 31.16 18.11 6.95
N PRO A 426 31.83 17.26 6.16
CA PRO A 426 31.14 16.22 5.39
C PRO A 426 30.56 15.14 6.32
N PRO A 427 29.35 14.61 6.02
CA PRO A 427 28.79 13.48 6.74
C PRO A 427 29.68 12.24 6.59
N PRO A 428 29.76 11.37 7.62
CA PRO A 428 30.58 10.17 7.55
C PRO A 428 29.98 9.17 6.57
N PHE A 429 30.83 8.37 5.93
CA PHE A 429 30.38 7.34 4.99
C PHE A 429 30.18 6.02 5.75
N ILE A 430 28.93 5.57 5.82
CA ILE A 430 28.51 4.33 6.51
C ILE A 430 28.75 3.14 5.57
N CYS A 431 29.55 2.18 6.01
CA CYS A 431 29.75 0.91 5.34
C CYS A 431 29.22 -0.24 6.19
N VAL A 432 28.59 -1.22 5.56
CA VAL A 432 28.06 -2.42 6.23
C VAL A 432 28.65 -3.65 5.57
N ARG A 433 29.45 -4.39 6.34
CA ARG A 433 29.95 -5.72 5.96
C ARG A 433 28.96 -6.75 6.48
N CYS A 434 28.62 -7.74 5.67
CA CYS A 434 27.76 -8.84 6.09
C CYS A 434 28.15 -10.13 5.38
N LYS A 435 27.76 -11.26 5.95
CA LYS A 435 27.97 -12.58 5.32
C LYS A 435 26.94 -12.86 4.23
N GLU A 436 25.71 -12.45 4.45
CA GLU A 436 24.57 -12.73 3.57
C GLU A 436 23.54 -11.61 3.67
N MET A 437 22.84 -11.36 2.56
CA MET A 437 21.67 -10.50 2.50
C MET A 437 20.44 -11.37 2.31
N VAL A 438 19.44 -11.17 3.16
CA VAL A 438 18.15 -11.86 3.06
C VAL A 438 17.08 -10.84 2.71
N VAL A 439 16.29 -11.14 1.67
CA VAL A 439 15.20 -10.29 1.22
C VAL A 439 13.86 -10.97 1.44
N PHE A 440 12.91 -10.23 1.97
CA PHE A 440 11.50 -10.62 2.08
C PHE A 440 10.67 -9.59 1.32
N PHE A 441 9.64 -10.04 0.61
CA PHE A 441 8.62 -9.14 0.10
C PHE A 441 7.44 -9.12 1.06
N GLU A 442 6.84 -7.94 1.22
CA GLU A 442 5.57 -7.80 1.91
C GLU A 442 4.42 -8.35 1.04
N ASP A 443 3.27 -8.59 1.67
CA ASP A 443 2.12 -9.17 0.98
C ASP A 443 1.63 -8.24 -0.14
N PRO A 444 1.54 -8.72 -1.39
CA PRO A 444 1.08 -7.90 -2.50
C PRO A 444 -0.41 -7.54 -2.34
N PRO A 445 -0.82 -6.36 -2.83
CA PRO A 445 -2.22 -5.94 -2.79
C PRO A 445 -3.12 -6.91 -3.58
N ALA A 446 -4.38 -7.00 -3.13
CA ALA A 446 -5.46 -7.76 -3.79
C ALA A 446 -5.11 -9.23 -4.12
N GLY A 447 -4.27 -9.87 -3.31
CA GLY A 447 -3.88 -11.28 -3.53
C GLY A 447 -2.98 -11.47 -4.75
N GLY A 448 -2.20 -10.46 -5.12
CA GLY A 448 -1.23 -10.55 -6.21
C GLY A 448 -0.17 -11.63 -6.01
N ILE A 449 0.59 -11.89 -7.08
CA ILE A 449 1.71 -12.83 -7.10
C ILE A 449 2.98 -12.02 -7.35
N VAL A 450 3.96 -12.14 -6.46
CA VAL A 450 5.27 -11.50 -6.67
C VAL A 450 6.20 -12.46 -7.42
N CYS A 451 6.61 -12.07 -8.61
CA CYS A 451 7.64 -12.77 -9.39
C CYS A 451 8.95 -11.97 -9.34
N TYR A 452 10.08 -12.66 -9.24
CA TYR A 452 11.40 -12.03 -9.15
C TYR A 452 12.49 -12.79 -9.92
N THR A 453 13.58 -12.09 -10.22
CA THR A 453 14.80 -12.59 -10.86
C THR A 453 16.02 -12.09 -10.08
N LEU A 454 17.15 -12.77 -10.16
CA LEU A 454 18.41 -12.39 -9.46
C LEU A 454 19.51 -11.89 -10.40
N ASP A 455 19.27 -11.92 -11.70
CA ASP A 455 20.19 -11.50 -12.77
C ASP A 455 19.85 -10.11 -13.34
N GLY A 456 18.86 -9.43 -12.75
CA GLY A 456 18.37 -8.13 -13.19
C GLY A 456 17.42 -8.18 -14.39
N THR A 457 17.09 -9.37 -14.90
CA THR A 457 16.15 -9.52 -16.03
C THR A 457 14.71 -9.23 -15.61
N GLU A 458 13.85 -8.94 -16.59
CA GLU A 458 12.44 -8.68 -16.33
C GLU A 458 11.70 -9.97 -15.90
N PRO A 459 11.02 -9.97 -14.73
CA PRO A 459 10.26 -11.14 -14.29
C PRO A 459 9.15 -11.50 -15.27
N ALA A 460 9.09 -12.78 -15.66
CA ALA A 460 8.01 -13.29 -16.48
C ALA A 460 6.69 -13.40 -15.70
N GLN A 461 5.57 -13.27 -16.41
CA GLN A 461 4.25 -13.52 -15.85
C GLN A 461 4.11 -14.97 -15.37
N PRO A 462 3.35 -15.24 -14.29
CA PRO A 462 3.15 -16.60 -13.79
C PRO A 462 2.40 -17.47 -14.80
N ASP A 463 2.77 -18.75 -14.87
CA ASP A 463 2.11 -19.74 -15.72
C ASP A 463 0.78 -20.24 -15.12
N THR A 464 -0.03 -20.90 -15.96
CA THR A 464 -1.37 -21.40 -15.60
C THR A 464 -1.36 -22.30 -14.36
N ALA A 465 -0.33 -23.12 -14.20
CA ALA A 465 -0.21 -24.05 -13.08
C ALA A 465 0.07 -23.30 -11.78
N THR A 466 0.99 -22.34 -11.80
CA THR A 466 1.27 -21.46 -10.65
C THR A 466 0.03 -20.67 -10.25
N THR A 467 -0.67 -20.08 -11.22
CA THR A 467 -1.91 -19.34 -10.95
C THR A 467 -2.94 -20.22 -10.30
N ALA A 468 -3.14 -21.44 -10.80
CA ALA A 468 -4.15 -22.36 -10.26
C ALA A 468 -3.86 -22.72 -8.81
N ILE A 469 -2.59 -23.00 -8.47
CA ILE A 469 -2.17 -23.29 -7.09
C ILE A 469 -2.39 -22.07 -6.19
N HIS A 470 -2.04 -20.87 -6.66
CA HIS A 470 -2.22 -19.63 -5.91
C HIS A 470 -3.69 -19.32 -5.65
N MET A 471 -4.53 -19.40 -6.69
CA MET A 471 -5.98 -19.16 -6.59
C MET A 471 -6.66 -20.17 -5.67
N ALA A 472 -6.28 -21.45 -5.73
CA ALA A 472 -6.77 -22.48 -4.81
C ALA A 472 -6.38 -22.17 -3.35
N GLY A 473 -5.17 -21.63 -3.12
CA GLY A 473 -4.72 -21.18 -1.80
C GLY A 473 -5.54 -20.03 -1.22
N ILE A 474 -6.14 -19.19 -2.08
CA ILE A 474 -6.99 -18.05 -1.69
C ILE A 474 -8.49 -18.45 -1.63
N GLY A 475 -8.80 -19.74 -1.84
CA GLY A 475 -10.18 -20.26 -1.80
C GLY A 475 -10.99 -19.99 -3.07
N LEU A 476 -10.34 -19.60 -4.16
CA LEU A 476 -10.95 -19.38 -5.47
C LEU A 476 -10.69 -20.60 -6.38
N ASN A 477 -11.65 -21.53 -6.42
CA ASN A 477 -11.58 -22.73 -7.25
C ASN A 477 -12.14 -22.45 -8.66
N GLY A 478 -11.42 -21.67 -9.46
CA GLY A 478 -11.76 -21.37 -10.86
C GLY A 478 -10.87 -22.11 -11.86
N ALA A 479 -11.39 -22.41 -13.06
CA ALA A 479 -10.59 -22.95 -14.15
C ALA A 479 -9.70 -21.83 -14.74
N VAL A 480 -8.38 -22.00 -14.78
CA VAL A 480 -7.45 -20.98 -15.30
C VAL A 480 -7.37 -21.08 -16.84
N GLN A 481 -7.74 -20.03 -17.56
CA GLN A 481 -7.65 -19.94 -19.02
C GLN A 481 -6.71 -18.80 -19.44
N LEU A 482 -5.41 -18.98 -19.19
CA LEU A 482 -4.41 -18.08 -19.74
C LEU A 482 -4.16 -18.45 -21.22
N PRO A 483 -4.03 -17.47 -22.12
CA PRO A 483 -3.68 -17.76 -23.51
C PRO A 483 -2.35 -18.53 -23.54
N ARG A 484 -2.36 -19.70 -24.19
CA ARG A 484 -1.14 -20.44 -24.51
C ARG A 484 -0.33 -19.57 -25.46
N SER A 485 0.58 -18.74 -24.94
CA SER A 485 1.55 -18.07 -25.79
C SER A 485 2.41 -19.17 -26.42
N HIS A 486 2.29 -19.38 -27.72
CA HIS A 486 3.20 -20.23 -28.47
C HIS A 486 4.63 -19.79 -28.15
N GLN A 487 5.41 -20.70 -27.56
CA GLN A 487 6.85 -20.55 -27.31
C GLN A 487 7.28 -19.21 -26.69
N LYS A 488 6.87 -18.91 -25.45
CA LYS A 488 7.79 -18.17 -24.59
C LYS A 488 8.82 -19.16 -24.06
N ALA A 489 10.05 -19.05 -24.57
CA ALA A 489 11.20 -19.68 -23.96
C ALA A 489 11.11 -19.44 -22.45
N VAL A 490 11.10 -20.51 -21.67
CA VAL A 490 11.13 -20.45 -20.20
C VAL A 490 12.25 -19.49 -19.85
N ALA A 491 11.92 -18.31 -19.35
CA ALA A 491 12.91 -17.39 -18.80
C ALA A 491 13.45 -18.10 -17.56
N LEU A 492 14.55 -18.84 -17.73
CA LEU A 492 15.15 -19.80 -16.79
C LEU A 492 15.53 -19.19 -15.42
N GLY A 493 15.25 -17.91 -15.17
CA GLY A 493 15.55 -17.19 -13.94
C GLY A 493 14.37 -16.51 -13.23
N THR A 494 13.12 -16.66 -13.69
CA THR A 494 11.97 -16.11 -12.94
C THR A 494 11.53 -17.08 -11.84
N HIS A 495 11.44 -16.56 -10.62
CA HIS A 495 10.99 -17.27 -9.43
C HIS A 495 9.72 -16.62 -8.87
N ILE A 496 8.86 -17.42 -8.25
CA ILE A 496 7.66 -16.92 -7.55
C ILE A 496 7.99 -16.83 -6.06
N TYR A 497 7.79 -15.65 -5.49
CA TYR A 497 7.92 -15.43 -4.07
C TYR A 497 6.78 -16.12 -3.32
N ARG A 498 7.11 -16.84 -2.24
CA ARG A 498 6.11 -17.38 -1.31
C ARG A 498 6.17 -16.59 -0.02
N GLU A 499 5.02 -16.40 0.59
CA GLU A 499 4.90 -15.68 1.85
C GLU A 499 5.87 -16.23 2.91
N ASN A 500 6.59 -15.34 3.59
CA ASN A 500 7.59 -15.66 4.61
C ASN A 500 8.77 -16.53 4.13
N GLN A 501 8.93 -16.74 2.82
CA GLN A 501 10.10 -17.43 2.28
C GLN A 501 11.24 -16.42 2.08
N PRO A 502 12.37 -16.55 2.80
CA PRO A 502 13.51 -15.66 2.58
C PRO A 502 14.14 -15.89 1.20
N ILE A 503 14.44 -14.80 0.50
CA ILE A 503 15.33 -14.82 -0.67
C ILE A 503 16.75 -14.61 -0.15
N HIS A 504 17.55 -15.67 -0.24
CA HIS A 504 18.94 -15.66 0.14
C HIS A 504 19.79 -15.10 -1.02
N VAL A 505 20.26 -13.86 -0.87
CA VAL A 505 21.19 -13.23 -1.81
C VAL A 505 22.61 -13.58 -1.34
N THR A 506 23.07 -14.76 -1.76
CA THR A 506 24.40 -15.25 -1.39
C THR A 506 25.47 -14.61 -2.29
N LEU A 507 26.31 -13.76 -1.72
CA LEU A 507 27.36 -12.96 -2.37
C LEU A 507 28.57 -13.77 -2.89
N LEU A 508 28.49 -15.11 -2.93
CA LEU A 508 29.67 -15.97 -3.03
C LEU A 508 30.13 -16.33 -4.47
N ARG A 509 29.43 -15.90 -5.53
CA ARG A 509 29.80 -16.30 -6.91
C ARG A 509 29.78 -15.19 -7.97
N THR A 510 29.17 -14.04 -7.71
CA THR A 510 29.09 -12.95 -8.69
C THR A 510 29.50 -11.63 -8.03
N GLU A 511 30.21 -10.77 -8.77
CA GLU A 511 30.63 -9.43 -8.30
C GLU A 511 29.42 -8.53 -7.97
N GLN A 512 28.28 -8.84 -8.59
CA GLN A 512 27.02 -8.14 -8.40
C GLN A 512 25.84 -9.12 -8.56
N VAL A 513 24.81 -8.96 -7.73
CA VAL A 513 23.50 -9.61 -7.86
C VAL A 513 22.47 -8.51 -8.01
N VAL A 514 21.53 -8.62 -8.95
CA VAL A 514 20.46 -7.63 -9.13
C VAL A 514 19.12 -8.32 -8.96
N LEU A 515 18.46 -8.06 -7.84
CA LEU A 515 17.11 -8.54 -7.57
C LEU A 515 16.11 -7.62 -8.26
N THR A 516 15.39 -8.14 -9.27
CA THR A 516 14.28 -7.44 -9.91
C THR A 516 12.98 -8.18 -9.60
N ALA A 517 11.90 -7.47 -9.24
CA ALA A 517 10.62 -8.10 -8.91
C ALA A 517 9.40 -7.28 -9.38
N ARG A 518 8.27 -7.96 -9.61
CA ARG A 518 6.98 -7.37 -9.97
C ARG A 518 5.81 -8.07 -9.29
N THR A 519 4.76 -7.31 -9.03
CA THR A 519 3.45 -7.81 -8.58
C THR A 519 2.55 -8.03 -9.79
N PHE A 520 1.99 -9.24 -9.92
CA PHE A 520 0.99 -9.61 -10.92
C PHE A 520 -0.34 -9.90 -10.23
N ILE A 521 -1.38 -9.12 -10.53
CA ILE A 521 -2.75 -9.33 -10.02
C ILE A 521 -3.53 -10.13 -11.08
N PRO A 522 -4.01 -11.34 -10.75
CA PRO A 522 -4.85 -12.13 -11.65
C PRO A 522 -6.13 -11.37 -12.03
N VAL A 523 -6.43 -11.29 -13.33
CA VAL A 523 -7.70 -10.76 -13.82
C VAL A 523 -8.67 -11.92 -13.93
N VAL A 524 -9.63 -11.97 -13.00
CA VAL A 524 -10.69 -12.98 -12.96
C VAL A 524 -11.89 -12.49 -13.78
N ASP A 525 -12.34 -13.30 -14.72
CA ASP A 525 -13.47 -13.00 -15.59
C ASP A 525 -14.73 -13.77 -15.15
N PRO A 526 -15.78 -13.08 -14.65
CA PRO A 526 -17.04 -13.70 -14.26
C PRO A 526 -17.76 -14.40 -15.42
N ALA A 527 -17.66 -13.86 -16.64
CA ALA A 527 -18.33 -14.41 -17.82
C ALA A 527 -17.67 -15.71 -18.32
N ALA A 528 -16.39 -15.89 -18.00
CA ALA A 528 -15.63 -17.11 -18.26
C ALA A 528 -15.60 -18.06 -17.04
N ASN A 529 -16.71 -18.17 -16.28
CA ASN A 529 -16.80 -18.98 -15.06
C ASN A 529 -15.73 -18.63 -14.00
N SER A 530 -15.45 -17.34 -13.82
CA SER A 530 -14.38 -16.87 -12.91
C SER A 530 -12.99 -17.41 -13.27
N ALA A 531 -12.73 -17.60 -14.57
CA ALA A 531 -11.41 -17.97 -15.04
C ALA A 531 -10.44 -16.80 -14.95
N VAL A 532 -9.19 -17.07 -14.59
CA VAL A 532 -8.12 -16.09 -14.78
C VAL A 532 -7.78 -16.04 -16.25
N THR A 533 -7.98 -14.88 -16.88
CA THR A 533 -7.75 -14.68 -18.31
C THR A 533 -6.43 -13.98 -18.58
N GLY A 534 -5.96 -13.09 -17.69
CA GLY A 534 -4.68 -12.39 -17.81
C GLY A 534 -4.21 -11.79 -16.49
N TYR A 535 -3.30 -10.82 -16.55
CA TYR A 535 -2.78 -10.12 -15.37
C TYR A 535 -2.75 -8.60 -15.52
N ARG A 536 -2.96 -7.89 -14.43
CA ARG A 536 -2.50 -6.50 -14.28
C ARG A 536 -1.19 -6.52 -13.51
N PHE A 537 -0.18 -5.76 -13.91
CA PHE A 537 1.09 -5.70 -13.19
C PHE A 537 1.55 -4.27 -12.95
N GLY A 538 2.18 -4.05 -11.80
CA GLY A 538 2.63 -2.74 -11.33
C GLY A 538 4.06 -2.41 -11.73
N GLU A 539 4.59 -1.29 -11.21
CA GLU A 539 5.99 -0.92 -11.38
C GLU A 539 6.96 -2.01 -10.89
N ARG A 540 8.21 -1.96 -11.39
CA ARG A 540 9.25 -2.93 -11.02
C ARG A 540 10.00 -2.48 -9.77
N PHE A 541 10.23 -3.41 -8.85
CA PHE A 541 11.26 -3.30 -7.83
C PHE A 541 12.60 -3.71 -8.46
N SER A 542 13.67 -2.96 -8.18
CA SER A 542 15.03 -3.34 -8.60
C SER A 542 16.07 -2.91 -7.57
N ARG A 543 16.90 -3.87 -7.13
CA ARG A 543 17.95 -3.65 -6.14
C ARG A 543 19.23 -4.41 -6.48
N GLY A 544 20.33 -3.68 -6.61
CA GLY A 544 21.67 -4.25 -6.74
C GLY A 544 22.33 -4.52 -5.39
N PHE A 545 23.03 -5.64 -5.30
CA PHE A 545 23.89 -6.04 -4.19
C PHE A 545 25.30 -6.25 -4.75
N SER A 546 26.30 -5.61 -4.17
CA SER A 546 27.70 -5.67 -4.62
C SER A 546 28.65 -5.95 -3.46
N THR A 547 29.82 -6.49 -3.78
CA THR A 547 30.86 -6.90 -2.81
C THR A 547 31.95 -5.86 -2.58
N LYS A 548 31.78 -4.61 -3.03
CA LYS A 548 32.84 -3.58 -3.00
C LYS A 548 33.02 -2.91 -1.64
#